data_AF-A0AAU2S728-F1
#
_entry.id   AF-A0AAU2S728-F1
#
_cell.length_a   1.000
_cell.length_b   1.000
_cell.length_c   1.000
_cell.angle_alpha   90.00
_cell.angle_beta   90.00
_cell.angle_gamma   90.00
#
_symmetry.space_group_name_H-M   'P 1'
#
loop_
_entity.id
_entity.type
_entity.pdbx_description
1 polymer ?
#
loop_
_entity_poly.entity_id
_entity_poly.type
_entity_poly.pdbx_seq_one_letter_code
_entity_poly.pdbx_strand_id
1 'polypeptide(L)'
;MTISESSVTDTLFGPLTVRLNTWRGEVVVEGEAIPRVVLSRATGTKADGDIPIGTRDAGLLILTVGGEAAALSPGRGRLIRRSYRVDVRHAGRHWRLVPHSMPDSRLLRDGRRFGDFHSKGAGEVKAAEWRSDAKPDAMDAAVGYALAAAFGTGAESMWAAAADLVFDGFP
;
A
#
# COMPACT_ATOMS: atom_id res chain seq x y z
N MET A 1 4.86 8.95 -16.06
CA MET A 1 4.18 9.83 -15.08
C MET A 1 2.75 9.36 -15.03
N THR A 2 2.31 8.72 -13.93
CA THR A 2 1.06 7.96 -13.94
C THR A 2 0.23 8.30 -12.70
N ILE A 3 -1.00 8.77 -12.95
CA ILE A 3 -2.06 8.79 -11.95
C ILE A 3 -2.88 7.53 -12.23
N SER A 4 -3.04 6.71 -11.21
CA SER A 4 -3.87 5.50 -11.25
C SER A 4 -5.00 5.67 -10.24
N GLU A 5 -6.19 5.27 -10.64
CA GLU A 5 -7.37 5.24 -9.79
C GLU A 5 -8.01 3.87 -9.96
N SER A 6 -8.26 3.18 -8.84
CA SER A 6 -8.96 1.90 -8.82
C SER A 6 -10.11 1.95 -7.83
N SER A 7 -11.29 1.58 -8.32
CA SER A 7 -12.45 1.31 -7.47
C SER A 7 -12.39 -0.14 -7.00
N VAL A 8 -12.54 -0.35 -5.70
CA VAL A 8 -12.53 -1.66 -5.05
C VAL A 8 -13.84 -1.82 -4.30
N THR A 9 -14.52 -2.95 -4.48
CA THR A 9 -15.63 -3.33 -3.62
C THR A 9 -15.12 -4.30 -2.58
N ASP A 10 -14.87 -3.81 -1.37
CA ASP A 10 -14.46 -4.63 -0.25
C ASP A 10 -15.65 -5.43 0.30
N THR A 11 -15.38 -6.66 0.74
CA THR A 11 -16.42 -7.59 1.22
C THR A 11 -17.08 -7.17 2.53
N LEU A 12 -16.40 -6.37 3.36
CA LEU A 12 -16.90 -5.91 4.66
C LEU A 12 -17.18 -4.40 4.68
N PHE A 13 -16.41 -3.61 3.93
CA PHE A 13 -16.47 -2.15 3.97
C PHE A 13 -17.10 -1.52 2.71
N GLY A 14 -17.54 -2.35 1.76
CA GLY A 14 -18.22 -1.89 0.56
C GLY A 14 -17.29 -1.14 -0.41
N PRO A 15 -17.85 -0.25 -1.25
CA PRO A 15 -17.08 0.47 -2.24
C PRO A 15 -16.07 1.46 -1.64
N LEU A 16 -14.85 1.44 -2.16
CA LEU A 16 -13.79 2.39 -1.86
C LEU A 16 -12.97 2.71 -3.10
N THR A 17 -12.33 3.86 -3.09
CA THR A 17 -11.46 4.36 -4.15
C THR A 17 -10.03 4.45 -3.63
N VAL A 18 -9.10 3.89 -4.39
CA VAL A 18 -7.67 4.02 -4.18
C VAL A 18 -7.08 4.83 -5.34
N ARG A 19 -6.43 5.94 -5.03
CA ARG A 19 -5.73 6.78 -6.01
C ARG A 19 -4.26 6.83 -5.68
N LEU A 20 -3.41 6.56 -6.68
CA LEU A 20 -1.97 6.73 -6.60
C LEU A 20 -1.52 7.74 -7.66
N ASN A 21 -0.91 8.83 -7.21
CA ASN A 21 -0.19 9.77 -8.05
C ASN A 21 1.31 9.58 -7.84
N THR A 22 1.94 8.77 -8.70
CA THR A 22 3.39 8.47 -8.63
C THR A 22 4.27 9.71 -8.83
N TRP A 23 3.77 10.71 -9.56
CA TRP A 23 4.48 11.96 -9.83
C TRP A 23 4.58 12.82 -8.57
N ARG A 24 3.43 13.08 -7.93
CA ARG A 24 3.38 13.82 -6.66
C ARG A 24 3.87 12.98 -5.47
N GLY A 25 3.95 11.66 -5.65
CA GLY A 25 4.19 10.73 -4.55
C GLY A 25 3.05 10.78 -3.55
N GLU A 26 1.81 10.66 -4.00
CA GLU A 26 0.60 10.80 -3.18
C GLU A 26 -0.31 9.58 -3.36
N VAL A 27 -0.78 9.01 -2.26
CA VAL A 27 -1.84 8.01 -2.20
C VAL A 27 -3.02 8.57 -1.43
N VAL A 28 -4.21 8.39 -1.99
CA VAL A 28 -5.48 8.70 -1.33
C VAL A 28 -6.33 7.45 -1.31
N VAL A 29 -6.86 7.12 -0.14
CA VAL A 29 -7.88 6.08 0.03
C VAL A 29 -9.11 6.70 0.68
N GLU A 30 -10.27 6.45 0.10
CA GLU A 30 -11.54 6.94 0.63
C GLU A 30 -12.70 6.02 0.26
N GLY A 31 -13.76 6.07 1.06
CA GLY A 31 -14.99 5.31 0.87
C GLY A 31 -16.00 5.72 1.93
N GLU A 32 -17.28 5.41 1.72
CA GLU A 32 -18.34 5.85 2.63
C GLU A 32 -18.18 5.25 4.05
N ALA A 33 -17.73 3.99 4.13
CA ALA A 33 -17.60 3.26 5.39
C ALA A 33 -16.21 3.34 6.03
N ILE A 34 -15.26 4.10 5.46
CA ILE A 34 -13.87 4.16 5.93
C ILE A 34 -13.38 5.61 6.08
N PRO A 35 -12.50 5.92 7.06
CA PRO A 35 -11.89 7.23 7.13
C PRO A 35 -10.99 7.48 5.92
N ARG A 36 -10.97 8.72 5.43
CA ARG A 36 -10.06 9.13 4.37
C ARG A 36 -8.60 9.03 4.85
N VAL A 37 -7.74 8.41 4.05
CA VAL A 37 -6.30 8.33 4.30
C VAL A 37 -5.57 9.04 3.18
N VAL A 38 -4.59 9.87 3.55
CA VAL A 38 -3.68 10.51 2.61
C VAL A 38 -2.25 10.21 3.04
N LEU A 39 -1.47 9.62 2.15
CA LEU A 39 -0.04 9.40 2.32
C LEU A 39 0.69 10.15 1.21
N SER A 40 1.59 11.05 1.58
CA SER A 40 2.36 11.84 0.62
C SER A 40 3.86 11.81 0.89
N ARG A 41 4.63 11.92 -0.17
CA ARG A 41 6.07 12.17 -0.15
C ARG A 41 6.33 13.67 -0.16
N ALA A 42 7.34 14.11 0.60
CA ALA A 42 7.79 15.49 0.62
C ALA A 42 8.07 16.00 -0.81
N THR A 43 7.55 17.19 -1.11
CA THR A 43 7.67 17.81 -2.44
C THR A 43 9.13 17.99 -2.84
N GLY A 44 9.46 17.74 -4.11
CA GLY A 44 10.83 17.84 -4.63
C GLY A 44 11.73 16.62 -4.35
N THR A 45 11.24 15.62 -3.59
CA THR A 45 11.99 14.37 -3.38
C THR A 45 12.04 13.55 -4.67
N LYS A 46 13.24 13.12 -5.06
CA LYS A 46 13.45 12.20 -6.19
C LYS A 46 12.79 10.86 -5.90
N ALA A 47 11.96 10.38 -6.84
CA ALA A 47 11.31 9.09 -6.74
C ALA A 47 12.30 7.94 -7.00
N ASP A 48 12.25 6.92 -6.16
CA ASP A 48 12.72 5.57 -6.47
C ASP A 48 11.64 4.85 -7.31
N GLY A 49 12.00 4.40 -8.52
CA GLY A 49 11.05 3.79 -9.46
C GLY A 49 10.49 2.44 -9.00
N ASP A 50 11.17 1.77 -8.07
CA ASP A 50 10.75 0.45 -7.57
C ASP A 50 9.73 0.56 -6.42
N ILE A 51 9.43 1.77 -5.95
CA ILE A 51 8.51 2.02 -4.84
C ILE A 51 7.34 2.86 -5.39
N PRO A 52 6.07 2.44 -5.25
CA PRO A 52 4.95 3.19 -5.82
C PRO A 52 4.83 4.64 -5.32
N ILE A 53 4.99 4.88 -4.01
CA ILE A 53 5.07 6.22 -3.40
C ILE A 53 6.45 6.90 -3.65
N GLY A 54 7.40 6.12 -4.14
CA GLY A 54 8.73 6.52 -4.59
C GLY A 54 9.74 6.84 -3.49
N THR A 55 9.47 6.54 -2.22
CA THR A 55 10.50 6.51 -1.18
C THR A 55 10.08 5.60 -0.02
N ARG A 56 11.07 5.07 0.70
CA ARG A 56 10.90 4.37 1.99
C ARG A 56 11.43 5.19 3.16
N ASP A 57 11.93 6.40 2.91
CA ASP A 57 12.41 7.26 3.96
C ASP A 57 11.24 7.83 4.76
N ALA A 58 11.09 7.38 6.01
CA ALA A 58 10.06 7.84 6.91
C ALA A 58 10.09 9.37 7.11
N GLY A 59 11.28 9.98 7.10
CA GLY A 59 11.43 11.43 7.27
C GLY A 59 10.92 12.26 6.10
N LEU A 60 10.65 11.61 4.96
CA LEU A 60 10.11 12.23 3.75
C LEU A 60 8.66 11.86 3.49
N LEU A 61 7.99 11.19 4.43
CA LEU A 61 6.62 10.72 4.28
C LEU A 61 5.71 11.35 5.31
N ILE A 62 4.52 11.77 4.88
CA ILE A 62 3.48 12.34 5.71
C ILE A 62 2.23 11.48 5.53
N LEU A 63 1.71 10.94 6.64
CA LEU A 63 0.48 10.16 6.66
C LEU A 63 -0.57 10.89 7.51
N THR A 64 -1.77 11.04 6.95
CA THR A 64 -2.96 11.50 7.69
C THR A 64 -4.09 10.50 7.54
N VAL A 65 -4.80 10.25 8.64
CA VAL A 65 -5.95 9.34 8.72
C VAL A 65 -7.12 10.10 9.33
N GLY A 66 -8.22 10.24 8.60
CA GLY A 66 -9.33 11.09 9.01
C GLY A 66 -8.93 12.57 9.19
N GLY A 67 -7.85 13.02 8.55
CA GLY A 67 -7.27 14.36 8.73
C GLY A 67 -6.28 14.49 9.89
N GLU A 68 -6.13 13.47 10.73
CA GLU A 68 -5.17 13.48 11.84
C GLU A 68 -3.83 12.86 11.45
N ALA A 69 -2.73 13.40 11.96
CA ALA A 69 -1.40 12.87 11.69
C ALA A 69 -1.22 11.47 12.27
N ALA A 70 -0.54 10.61 11.50
CA ALA A 70 -0.18 9.26 11.89
C ALA A 70 1.32 9.03 11.67
N ALA A 71 1.96 8.31 12.59
CA ALA A 71 3.37 7.99 12.47
C ALA A 71 3.56 6.79 11.54
N LEU A 72 4.46 6.91 10.57
CA LEU A 72 4.78 5.89 9.57
C LEU A 72 6.26 5.55 9.63
N SER A 73 6.59 4.25 9.62
CA SER A 73 7.96 3.77 9.63
C SER A 73 8.12 2.58 8.70
N PRO A 74 8.53 2.79 7.44
CA PRO A 74 8.99 1.71 6.58
C PRO A 74 10.27 1.08 7.17
N GLY A 75 10.45 -0.21 6.96
CA GLY A 75 11.61 -0.96 7.43
C GLY A 75 11.88 -2.20 6.60
N ARG A 76 12.99 -2.90 6.87
CA ARG A 76 13.31 -4.14 6.17
C ARG A 76 12.31 -5.26 6.51
N GLY A 77 11.81 -5.93 5.48
CA GLY A 77 11.08 -7.18 5.56
C GLY A 77 12.06 -8.36 5.61
N ARG A 78 11.53 -9.57 5.89
CA ARG A 78 12.34 -10.79 6.06
C ARG A 78 12.08 -11.88 5.01
N LEU A 79 11.25 -11.62 3.99
CA LEU A 79 10.90 -12.63 2.98
C LEU A 79 12.01 -12.77 1.93
N ILE A 80 12.40 -11.65 1.33
CA ILE A 80 13.54 -11.55 0.40
C ILE A 80 14.30 -10.26 0.69
N ARG A 81 15.52 -10.12 0.15
CA ARG A 81 16.41 -8.95 0.37
C ARG A 81 15.73 -7.59 0.12
N ARG A 82 14.76 -7.55 -0.81
CA ARG A 82 13.98 -6.35 -1.19
C ARG A 82 12.60 -6.23 -0.52
N SER A 83 12.20 -7.21 0.27
CA SER A 83 10.92 -7.16 0.97
C SER A 83 10.98 -6.11 2.07
N TYR A 84 9.91 -5.36 2.28
CA TYR A 84 9.81 -4.31 3.30
C TYR A 84 8.58 -4.54 4.15
N ARG A 85 8.69 -4.20 5.43
CA ARG A 85 7.56 -4.07 6.35
C ARG A 85 7.27 -2.58 6.50
N VAL A 86 6.01 -2.25 6.77
CA VAL A 86 5.63 -0.87 7.05
C VAL A 86 4.82 -0.83 8.32
N ASP A 87 5.29 -0.05 9.29
CA ASP A 87 4.64 0.13 10.58
C ASP A 87 3.89 1.48 10.58
N VAL A 88 2.64 1.50 11.05
CA VAL A 88 1.82 2.71 11.25
C VAL A 88 1.34 2.76 12.70
N ARG A 89 1.47 3.91 13.36
CA ARG A 89 0.90 4.16 14.68
C ARG A 89 -0.06 5.34 14.61
N HIS A 90 -1.29 5.12 15.05
CA HIS A 90 -2.34 6.13 15.07
C HIS A 90 -3.45 5.71 16.07
N ALA A 91 -4.06 6.68 16.76
CA ALA A 91 -5.14 6.44 17.73
C ALA A 91 -4.84 5.31 18.75
N GLY A 92 -3.60 5.21 19.23
CA GLY A 92 -3.17 4.20 20.22
C GLY A 92 -3.02 2.77 19.68
N ARG A 93 -3.20 2.55 18.37
CA ARG A 93 -3.08 1.24 17.71
C ARG A 93 -1.84 1.18 16.84
N HIS A 94 -1.33 -0.03 16.63
CA HIS A 94 -0.19 -0.29 15.77
C HIS A 94 -0.55 -1.23 14.63
N TRP A 95 -0.51 -0.74 13.40
CA TRP A 95 -0.63 -1.55 12.20
C TRP A 95 0.74 -1.89 11.64
N ARG A 96 0.85 -3.08 11.07
CA ARG A 96 2.02 -3.50 10.32
C ARG A 96 1.61 -4.23 9.06
N LEU A 97 1.99 -3.70 7.91
CA LEU A 97 1.97 -4.43 6.65
C LEU A 97 3.28 -5.20 6.52
N VAL A 98 3.22 -6.53 6.40
CA VAL A 98 4.39 -7.38 6.17
C VAL A 98 4.26 -8.17 4.87
N PRO A 99 5.36 -8.42 4.17
CA PRO A 99 5.35 -9.27 2.99
C PRO A 99 5.01 -10.70 3.44
N HIS A 100 4.08 -11.34 2.75
CA HIS A 100 3.68 -12.72 3.03
C HIS A 100 4.12 -13.67 1.94
N SER A 101 3.77 -13.36 0.70
CA SER A 101 4.09 -14.13 -0.50
C SER A 101 4.69 -13.16 -1.53
N MET A 102 5.01 -13.65 -2.74
CA MET A 102 5.40 -12.77 -3.84
C MET A 102 4.29 -11.77 -4.16
N PRO A 103 3.01 -12.17 -4.34
CA PRO A 103 1.96 -11.20 -4.65
C PRO A 103 1.31 -10.51 -3.45
N ASP A 104 1.45 -11.04 -2.22
CA ASP A 104 0.57 -10.65 -1.11
C ASP A 104 1.33 -10.13 0.10
N SER A 105 0.66 -9.21 0.80
CA SER A 105 1.10 -8.70 2.09
C SER A 105 0.02 -8.90 3.16
N ARG A 106 0.46 -9.22 4.37
CA ARG A 106 -0.42 -9.38 5.54
C ARG A 106 -0.50 -8.09 6.32
N LEU A 107 -1.72 -7.71 6.69
CA LEU A 107 -1.96 -6.69 7.69
C LEU A 107 -2.03 -7.32 9.07
N LEU A 108 -1.19 -6.81 9.96
CA LEU A 108 -1.26 -7.07 11.39
C LEU A 108 -1.74 -5.80 12.10
N ARG A 109 -2.55 -5.97 13.16
CA ARG A 109 -2.82 -4.94 14.16
C ARG A 109 -2.45 -5.48 15.53
N ASP A 110 -1.59 -4.76 16.24
CA ASP A 110 -1.06 -5.12 17.56
C ASP A 110 -0.50 -6.56 17.60
N GLY A 111 0.14 -6.97 16.51
CA GLY A 111 0.74 -8.29 16.34
C GLY A 111 -0.21 -9.41 15.88
N ARG A 112 -1.52 -9.19 15.86
CA ARG A 112 -2.51 -10.15 15.36
C ARG A 112 -2.80 -9.92 13.87
N ARG A 113 -2.96 -10.98 13.07
CA ARG A 113 -3.32 -10.89 11.64
C ARG A 113 -4.80 -10.54 11.47
N PHE A 114 -5.08 -9.60 10.57
CA PHE A 114 -6.44 -9.12 10.24
C PHE A 114 -6.85 -9.46 8.82
N GLY A 115 -5.94 -9.36 7.86
CA GLY A 115 -6.24 -9.72 6.49
C GLY A 115 -5.01 -9.70 5.59
N ASP A 116 -5.24 -10.04 4.34
CA ASP A 116 -4.23 -10.09 3.28
C ASP A 116 -4.63 -9.14 2.17
N PHE A 117 -3.62 -8.46 1.64
CA PHE A 117 -3.74 -7.43 0.62
C PHE A 117 -2.92 -7.83 -0.59
N HIS A 118 -3.47 -7.53 -1.76
CA HIS A 118 -2.84 -7.82 -3.04
C HIS A 118 -2.86 -6.56 -3.90
N SER A 119 -1.70 -6.15 -4.39
CA SER A 119 -1.55 -5.07 -5.36
C SER A 119 -0.72 -5.54 -6.53
N LYS A 120 -1.17 -5.29 -7.76
CA LYS A 120 -0.44 -5.61 -8.99
C LYS A 120 0.64 -4.58 -9.35
N GLY A 121 0.94 -3.63 -8.45
CA GLY A 121 1.72 -2.44 -8.77
C GLY A 121 0.87 -1.32 -9.35
N ALA A 122 1.47 -0.15 -9.54
CA ALA A 122 0.81 1.07 -10.05
C ALA A 122 -0.47 1.48 -9.29
N GLY A 123 -0.61 1.13 -8.01
CA GLY A 123 -1.75 1.54 -7.18
C GLY A 123 -3.02 0.71 -7.36
N GLU A 124 -3.03 -0.29 -8.25
CA GLU A 124 -4.14 -1.24 -8.35
C GLU A 124 -4.09 -2.18 -7.14
N VAL A 125 -5.10 -2.12 -6.28
CA VAL A 125 -5.26 -3.00 -5.11
C VAL A 125 -6.56 -3.80 -5.28
N LYS A 126 -6.53 -5.11 -5.02
CA LYS A 126 -7.74 -5.95 -5.04
C LYS A 126 -8.50 -5.85 -3.72
N ALA A 127 -9.72 -6.38 -3.69
CA ALA A 127 -10.46 -6.57 -2.45
C ALA A 127 -9.60 -7.33 -1.42
N ALA A 128 -9.62 -6.87 -0.17
CA ALA A 128 -8.84 -7.49 0.89
C ALA A 128 -9.49 -8.80 1.33
N GLU A 129 -8.65 -9.77 1.69
CA GLU A 129 -9.10 -11.04 2.24
C GLU A 129 -9.05 -10.94 3.77
N TRP A 130 -10.22 -10.76 4.38
CA TRP A 130 -10.33 -10.59 5.82
C TRP A 130 -10.42 -11.92 6.57
N ARG A 131 -9.77 -11.96 7.74
CA ARG A 131 -9.99 -13.06 8.67
C ARG A 131 -11.33 -12.94 9.36
N SER A 132 -12.15 -13.98 9.24
CA SER A 132 -13.48 -14.05 9.88
C SER A 132 -13.43 -13.92 11.40
N ASP A 133 -12.35 -14.38 12.04
CA ASP A 133 -12.19 -14.32 13.50
C ASP A 133 -11.58 -13.01 14.02
N ALA A 134 -11.03 -12.16 13.14
CA ALA A 134 -10.26 -10.99 13.53
C ALA A 134 -11.13 -9.77 13.87
N LYS A 135 -12.37 -9.72 13.36
CA LYS A 135 -13.28 -8.57 13.47
C LYS A 135 -12.59 -7.26 13.04
N PRO A 136 -12.18 -7.14 11.75
CA PRO A 136 -11.60 -5.90 11.24
C PRO A 136 -12.60 -4.75 11.33
N ASP A 137 -12.09 -3.54 11.51
CA ASP A 137 -12.87 -2.32 11.46
C ASP A 137 -12.43 -1.40 10.32
N ALA A 138 -13.16 -0.29 10.15
CA ALA A 138 -12.95 0.69 9.10
C ALA A 138 -11.52 1.23 9.05
N MET A 139 -10.85 1.34 10.19
CA MET A 139 -9.47 1.83 10.27
C MET A 139 -8.48 0.81 9.71
N ASP A 140 -8.72 -0.48 9.96
CA ASP A 140 -7.90 -1.57 9.41
C ASP A 140 -7.93 -1.57 7.88
N ALA A 141 -9.12 -1.38 7.30
CA ALA A 141 -9.28 -1.24 5.86
C ALA A 141 -8.55 -0.01 5.32
N ALA A 142 -8.85 1.17 5.86
CA ALA A 142 -8.30 2.42 5.37
C ALA A 142 -6.76 2.41 5.38
N VAL A 143 -6.14 1.97 6.48
CA VAL A 143 -4.69 1.87 6.61
C VAL A 143 -4.13 0.77 5.71
N GLY A 144 -4.74 -0.42 5.69
CA GLY A 144 -4.28 -1.54 4.89
C GLY A 144 -4.22 -1.23 3.39
N TYR A 145 -5.30 -0.65 2.85
CA TYR A 145 -5.36 -0.23 1.44
C TYR A 145 -4.33 0.84 1.11
N ALA A 146 -4.16 1.85 1.98
CA ALA A 146 -3.19 2.92 1.76
C ALA A 146 -1.75 2.37 1.73
N LEU A 147 -1.41 1.47 2.65
CA LEU A 147 -0.09 0.85 2.70
C LEU A 147 0.16 -0.06 1.49
N ALA A 148 -0.84 -0.86 1.10
CA ALA A 148 -0.74 -1.73 -0.07
C ALA A 148 -0.56 -0.93 -1.36
N ALA A 149 -1.26 0.19 -1.53
CA ALA A 149 -1.12 1.05 -2.70
C ALA A 149 0.19 1.83 -2.73
N ALA A 150 0.61 2.39 -1.59
CA ALA A 150 1.79 3.24 -1.51
C ALA A 150 3.09 2.46 -1.61
N PHE A 151 3.14 1.29 -1.00
CA PHE A 151 4.34 0.49 -0.98
C PHE A 151 4.27 -0.68 -1.94
N GLY A 152 3.10 -1.10 -2.40
CA GLY A 152 2.95 -2.35 -3.14
C GLY A 152 3.00 -3.56 -2.20
N THR A 153 2.61 -4.73 -2.72
CA THR A 153 2.59 -5.98 -1.94
C THR A 153 3.69 -6.96 -2.36
N GLY A 154 4.63 -6.51 -3.20
CA GLY A 154 5.71 -7.32 -3.74
C GLY A 154 5.39 -8.02 -5.06
N ALA A 155 4.13 -7.94 -5.55
CA ALA A 155 3.78 -8.45 -6.87
C ALA A 155 4.59 -7.67 -7.91
N GLU A 156 5.38 -8.41 -8.68
CA GLU A 156 6.29 -7.99 -9.73
C GLU A 156 6.25 -6.49 -10.09
N SER A 157 7.02 -5.68 -9.38
CA SER A 157 7.36 -4.35 -9.86
C SER A 157 8.27 -4.51 -11.09
N MET A 158 7.66 -4.36 -12.27
CA MET A 158 8.28 -3.86 -13.51
C MET A 158 9.25 -4.75 -14.33
N TRP A 159 9.31 -6.07 -14.15
CA TRP A 159 10.03 -6.91 -15.14
C TRP A 159 9.16 -7.36 -16.32
N ALA A 160 7.83 -7.42 -16.19
CA ALA A 160 6.95 -7.79 -17.30
C ALA A 160 6.91 -6.72 -18.41
N ALA A 161 7.02 -5.43 -18.07
CA ALA A 161 7.03 -4.35 -19.08
C ALA A 161 8.36 -4.24 -19.85
N ALA A 162 9.45 -4.85 -19.35
CA ALA A 162 10.73 -4.91 -20.06
C ALA A 162 10.92 -6.22 -20.85
N ALA A 163 10.28 -7.31 -20.43
CA ALA A 163 10.37 -8.60 -21.12
C ALA A 163 9.68 -8.58 -22.50
N ASP A 164 8.55 -7.87 -22.64
CA ASP A 164 7.88 -7.72 -23.95
C ASP A 164 8.68 -6.88 -24.95
N LEU A 165 9.70 -6.14 -24.52
CA LEU A 165 10.57 -5.37 -25.42
C LEU A 165 11.84 -6.14 -25.84
N VAL A 166 12.20 -7.22 -25.13
CA VAL A 166 13.43 -8.00 -25.40
C VAL A 166 13.15 -9.21 -26.30
N PHE A 167 11.92 -9.72 -26.34
CA PHE A 167 11.56 -10.87 -27.19
C PHE A 167 11.14 -10.52 -28.62
N ASP A 168 10.89 -9.24 -28.94
CA ASP A 168 10.57 -8.79 -30.31
C ASP A 168 11.81 -8.34 -31.11
N GLY A 169 13.00 -8.57 -30.55
CA GLY A 169 14.29 -8.09 -31.07
C GLY A 169 15.28 -9.18 -31.50
N PHE A 170 14.83 -10.41 -31.75
CA PHE A 170 15.64 -11.44 -32.40
C PHE A 170 14.93 -11.92 -33.68
N PRO A 171 15.57 -11.81 -34.87
CA PRO A 171 15.00 -12.31 -36.12
C PRO A 171 14.91 -13.84 -36.16
#